data_AF-A0A1F5ZY08-F1
#
_entry.id   AF-A0A1F5ZY08-F1
#
_cell.length_a   1.000
_cell.length_b   1.000
_cell.length_c   1.000
_cell.angle_alpha   90.00
_cell.angle_beta   90.00
_cell.angle_gamma   90.00
#
_symmetry.space_group_name_H-M   'P 1'
#
loop_
_entity.id
_entity.type
_entity.pdbx_description
1 polymer ?
#
loop_
_entity_poly.entity_id
_entity_poly.type
_entity_poly.pdbx_seq_one_letter_code
_entity_poly.pdbx_strand_id
1 'polypeptide(L)'
;MLSTVKRISAFSLTFFLAFYFLAVNVNSATVCPANDPCQDKSDTNEKVVCYTDVVNTCASQRQNMAAQIIYLTTSIELTNAKIEATKAKISQIEKDIVNISEKIDKLENTLTKITKVLLDRIVATYRLGEQSYLSLFLSSNGFSDFVNRFKYMQKVQAHDRKLLFQLVNSKENFKDQKQQREDKKVELDQAKKQLEKEQSTLAIQKKEKELFLETTRNSEARFRQELSAARREAEGIQQAASILSTAGVPVRINRGDTIGIMGNTGFSTGAHLHFSVYNLKESELSKFNFNSGYENPFNIITSRELTFDATSCDDVSPNQKTRKTVGSGSWSWPMNNPSISQCFGHTPWSWRYSTGIHNGIDMYDDVDTLIRAVESGNKYVYRGGQAIGNGVFIFHDNGKMTLYWHLQ
;
A
#
# COMPACT_ATOMS: atom_id res chain seq x y z
N MET A 1 24.83 -37.85 29.76
CA MET A 1 23.46 -38.32 29.52
C MET A 1 22.59 -37.10 29.25
N LEU A 2 22.15 -36.98 28.00
CA LEU A 2 21.50 -35.83 27.38
C LEU A 2 19.98 -36.03 27.27
N SER A 3 19.30 -34.94 26.89
CA SER A 3 17.86 -34.74 26.58
C SER A 3 17.02 -34.41 27.82
N THR A 4 16.51 -33.19 28.05
CA THR A 4 15.92 -32.15 27.19
C THR A 4 14.67 -32.64 26.44
N VAL A 5 13.53 -32.61 27.11
CA VAL A 5 12.21 -32.78 26.49
C VAL A 5 11.55 -31.41 26.37
N LYS A 6 11.61 -30.85 25.16
CA LYS A 6 10.79 -29.72 24.71
C LYS A 6 9.33 -30.17 24.62
N ARG A 7 8.42 -29.46 25.28
CA ARG A 7 6.97 -29.56 25.01
C ARG A 7 6.67 -28.78 23.73
N ILE A 8 6.38 -29.51 22.65
CA ILE A 8 5.80 -28.99 21.42
C ILE A 8 4.28 -29.12 21.59
N SER A 9 3.59 -27.99 21.74
CA SER A 9 2.14 -27.91 21.61
C SER A 9 1.78 -27.99 20.14
N ALA A 10 1.37 -29.18 19.71
CA ALA A 10 0.75 -29.42 18.41
C ALA A 10 -0.61 -28.71 18.37
N PHE A 11 -0.70 -27.61 17.60
CA PHE A 11 -1.97 -27.00 17.26
C PHE A 11 -2.62 -27.89 16.20
N SER A 12 -3.72 -28.54 16.59
CA SER A 12 -4.48 -29.46 15.75
C SER A 12 -5.08 -28.72 14.56
N LEU A 13 -4.55 -29.04 13.39
CA LEU A 13 -5.07 -28.72 12.08
C LEU A 13 -6.27 -29.63 11.79
N THR A 14 -7.49 -29.24 12.18
CA THR A 14 -8.73 -29.93 11.73
C THR A 14 -9.98 -29.08 12.01
N PHE A 15 -10.32 -28.19 11.09
CA PHE A 15 -11.72 -27.85 10.80
C PHE A 15 -11.86 -27.32 9.36
N PHE A 16 -11.47 -28.16 8.39
CA PHE A 16 -11.91 -28.01 7.00
C PHE A 16 -13.16 -28.87 6.85
N LEU A 17 -14.31 -28.33 7.29
CA LEU A 17 -15.61 -28.93 7.00
C LEU A 17 -16.05 -28.38 5.64
N ALA A 18 -15.95 -29.26 4.65
CA ALA A 18 -16.37 -29.03 3.28
C ALA A 18 -17.87 -28.69 3.24
N PHE A 19 -18.18 -27.40 3.09
CA PHE A 19 -19.44 -26.98 2.50
C PHE A 19 -19.27 -27.05 0.98
N TYR A 20 -19.56 -28.22 0.42
CA TYR A 20 -19.84 -28.38 -0.99
C TYR A 20 -21.20 -27.72 -1.26
N PHE A 21 -21.21 -26.38 -1.37
CA PHE A 21 -22.34 -25.70 -2.00
C PHE A 21 -22.21 -25.94 -3.51
N LEU A 22 -23.23 -26.54 -4.09
CA LEU A 22 -23.48 -26.52 -5.53
C LEU A 22 -23.54 -25.06 -5.99
N ALA A 23 -22.40 -24.54 -6.45
CA ALA A 23 -22.36 -23.29 -7.21
C ALA A 23 -22.97 -23.58 -8.59
N VAL A 24 -24.29 -23.45 -8.69
CA VAL A 24 -24.91 -23.10 -9.96
C VAL A 24 -24.43 -21.69 -10.25
N ASN A 25 -23.30 -21.56 -10.96
CA ASN A 25 -22.88 -20.30 -11.54
C ASN A 25 -23.85 -19.96 -12.67
N VAL A 26 -24.99 -19.37 -12.28
CA VAL A 26 -25.73 -18.52 -13.20
C VAL A 26 -24.90 -17.25 -13.32
N ASN A 27 -24.00 -17.21 -14.31
CA ASN A 27 -23.38 -15.97 -14.75
C ASN A 27 -24.46 -15.10 -15.41
N SER A 28 -25.37 -14.56 -14.60
CA SER A 28 -26.09 -13.35 -14.98
C SER A 28 -25.02 -12.27 -15.04
N ALA A 29 -24.77 -11.73 -16.24
CA ALA A 29 -23.91 -10.57 -16.40
C ALA A 29 -24.44 -9.47 -15.47
N THR A 30 -23.74 -9.24 -14.35
CA THR A 30 -24.14 -8.23 -13.37
C THR A 30 -23.97 -6.87 -14.02
N VAL A 31 -25.06 -6.13 -14.16
CA VAL A 31 -25.07 -4.79 -14.72
C VAL A 31 -24.71 -3.80 -13.61
N CYS A 32 -23.92 -2.78 -13.94
CA CYS A 32 -23.63 -1.70 -12.99
C CYS A 32 -24.95 -1.06 -12.53
N PRO A 33 -25.23 -1.00 -11.22
CA PRO A 33 -26.52 -0.55 -10.72
C PRO A 33 -26.75 0.94 -11.03
N ALA A 34 -28.00 1.31 -11.28
CA ALA A 34 -28.37 2.69 -11.59
C ALA A 34 -28.31 3.62 -10.36
N ASN A 35 -28.50 3.07 -9.16
CA ASN A 35 -28.49 3.77 -7.88
C ASN A 35 -27.57 3.05 -6.90
N ASP A 36 -27.24 3.69 -5.78
CA ASP A 36 -26.43 3.09 -4.71
C ASP A 36 -27.19 1.94 -4.01
N PRO A 37 -26.80 0.66 -4.21
CA PRO A 37 -27.48 -0.48 -3.59
C PRO A 37 -27.01 -0.72 -2.14
N CYS A 38 -26.00 0.00 -1.67
CA CYS A 38 -25.35 -0.21 -0.38
C CYS A 38 -25.76 0.84 0.67
N GLN A 39 -26.57 1.84 0.27
CA GLN A 39 -27.00 2.94 1.12
C GLN A 39 -27.70 2.48 2.41
N ASP A 40 -28.52 1.42 2.33
CA ASP A 40 -29.31 0.91 3.45
C ASP A 40 -28.53 -0.03 4.39
N LYS A 41 -27.26 -0.34 4.08
CA LYS A 41 -26.42 -1.15 4.97
C LYS A 41 -26.05 -0.32 6.19
N SER A 42 -26.24 -0.85 7.40
CA SER A 42 -25.89 -0.15 8.63
C SER A 42 -24.48 -0.48 9.12
N ASP A 43 -24.02 -1.72 8.89
CA ASP A 43 -22.70 -2.18 9.33
C ASP A 43 -21.58 -1.74 8.37
N THR A 44 -20.48 -1.25 8.93
CA THR A 44 -19.35 -0.74 8.14
C THR A 44 -18.67 -1.82 7.32
N ASN A 45 -18.54 -3.05 7.84
CA ASN A 45 -17.92 -4.14 7.09
C ASN A 45 -18.84 -4.63 5.96
N GLU A 46 -20.16 -4.70 6.21
CA GLU A 46 -21.14 -4.97 5.15
C GLU A 46 -21.10 -3.92 4.04
N LYS A 47 -20.94 -2.64 4.38
CA LYS A 47 -20.72 -1.57 3.39
C LYS A 47 -19.45 -1.81 2.58
N VAL A 48 -18.33 -2.15 3.22
CA VAL A 48 -17.07 -2.41 2.52
C VAL A 48 -17.22 -3.56 1.52
N VAL A 49 -17.87 -4.66 1.91
CA VAL A 49 -18.12 -5.79 1.00
C VAL A 49 -19.02 -5.38 -0.15
N CYS A 50 -20.16 -4.75 0.15
CA CYS A 50 -21.13 -4.33 -0.85
C CYS A 50 -20.53 -3.36 -1.88
N TYR A 51 -19.86 -2.29 -1.43
CA TYR A 51 -19.23 -1.35 -2.35
C TYR A 51 -18.08 -1.98 -3.14
N THR A 52 -17.35 -2.93 -2.57
CA THR A 52 -16.31 -3.68 -3.31
C THR A 52 -16.92 -4.42 -4.51
N ASP A 53 -18.05 -5.08 -4.32
CA ASP A 53 -18.75 -5.81 -5.39
C ASP A 53 -19.28 -4.87 -6.48
N VAL A 54 -19.82 -3.72 -6.09
CA VAL A 54 -20.31 -2.70 -7.04
C VAL A 54 -19.16 -2.11 -7.84
N VAL A 55 -18.04 -1.75 -7.19
CA VAL A 55 -16.83 -1.24 -7.85
C VAL A 55 -16.31 -2.25 -8.88
N ASN A 56 -16.22 -3.52 -8.51
CA ASN A 56 -15.77 -4.59 -9.42
C ASN A 56 -16.72 -4.76 -10.62
N THR A 57 -18.03 -4.70 -10.40
CA THR A 57 -19.03 -4.80 -11.46
C THR A 57 -18.94 -3.62 -12.44
N CYS A 58 -18.96 -2.39 -11.91
CA CYS A 58 -18.95 -1.17 -12.71
C CYS A 58 -17.60 -0.94 -13.42
N ALA A 59 -16.48 -1.44 -12.88
CA ALA A 59 -15.16 -1.35 -13.51
C ALA A 59 -15.14 -1.90 -14.95
N SER A 60 -15.93 -2.94 -15.22
CA SER A 60 -16.06 -3.56 -16.55
C SER A 60 -16.88 -2.73 -17.55
N GLN A 61 -17.74 -1.83 -17.06
CA GLN A 61 -18.72 -1.07 -17.85
C GLN A 61 -18.39 0.43 -17.95
N ARG A 62 -17.18 0.84 -17.52
CA ARG A 62 -16.71 2.24 -17.46
C ARG A 62 -16.76 3.03 -18.78
N GLN A 63 -16.99 2.37 -19.91
CA GLN A 63 -17.19 3.04 -21.19
C GLN A 63 -18.55 3.74 -21.31
N ASN A 64 -19.48 3.48 -20.38
CA ASN A 64 -20.74 4.18 -20.23
C ASN A 64 -20.61 5.27 -19.15
N MET A 65 -21.08 6.50 -19.42
CA MET A 65 -20.91 7.61 -18.47
C MET A 65 -21.63 7.36 -17.15
N ALA A 66 -22.84 6.79 -17.17
CA ALA A 66 -23.57 6.47 -15.95
C ALA A 66 -22.81 5.44 -15.11
N ALA A 67 -22.29 4.39 -15.76
CA ALA A 67 -21.45 3.40 -15.07
C ALA A 67 -20.16 4.01 -14.52
N GLN A 68 -19.52 4.96 -15.23
CA GLN A 68 -18.34 5.66 -14.76
C GLN A 68 -18.65 6.56 -13.55
N ILE A 69 -19.78 7.27 -13.55
CA ILE A 69 -20.23 8.09 -12.41
C ILE A 69 -20.49 7.21 -11.19
N ILE A 70 -21.16 6.07 -11.37
CA ILE A 70 -21.41 5.11 -10.28
C ILE A 70 -20.11 4.50 -9.77
N TYR A 71 -19.19 4.12 -10.66
CA TYR A 71 -17.86 3.62 -10.27
C TYR A 71 -17.11 4.64 -9.41
N LEU A 72 -17.02 5.90 -9.84
CA LEU A 72 -16.31 6.94 -9.10
C LEU A 72 -16.99 7.24 -7.76
N THR A 73 -18.32 7.26 -7.73
CA THR A 73 -19.09 7.51 -6.51
C THR A 73 -18.94 6.37 -5.50
N THR A 74 -19.11 5.12 -5.95
CA THR A 74 -19.02 3.94 -5.09
C THR A 74 -17.58 3.68 -4.62
N SER A 75 -16.58 4.05 -5.42
CA SER A 75 -15.18 4.02 -4.99
C SER A 75 -14.90 5.01 -3.85
N ILE A 76 -15.47 6.21 -3.91
CA ILE A 76 -15.40 7.20 -2.81
C ILE A 76 -16.08 6.64 -1.55
N GLU A 77 -17.27 6.07 -1.67
CA GLU A 77 -18.00 5.51 -0.52
C GLU A 77 -17.32 4.27 0.07
N LEU A 78 -16.70 3.43 -0.76
CA LEU A 78 -15.86 2.33 -0.31
C LEU A 78 -14.70 2.84 0.54
N THR A 79 -14.00 3.87 0.07
CA THR A 79 -12.87 4.45 0.79
C THR A 79 -13.33 5.13 2.08
N ASN A 80 -14.46 5.83 2.08
CA ASN A 80 -15.07 6.38 3.30
C ASN A 80 -15.37 5.26 4.31
N ALA A 81 -16.00 4.16 3.88
CA ALA A 81 -16.32 3.03 4.76
C ALA A 81 -15.05 2.39 5.34
N LYS A 82 -13.99 2.24 4.53
CA LYS A 82 -12.67 1.76 5.01
C LYS A 82 -12.07 2.70 6.05
N ILE A 83 -12.10 4.01 5.82
CA ILE A 83 -11.62 5.02 6.78
C ILE A 83 -12.35 4.89 8.11
N GLU A 84 -13.68 4.75 8.11
CA GLU A 84 -14.45 4.60 9.34
C GLU A 84 -14.14 3.26 10.05
N ALA A 85 -13.96 2.17 9.31
CA ALA A 85 -13.52 0.89 9.87
C ALA A 85 -12.11 1.01 10.50
N THR A 86 -11.17 1.66 9.82
CA THR A 86 -9.80 1.89 10.30
C THR A 86 -9.80 2.77 11.56
N LYS A 87 -10.60 3.84 11.61
CA LYS A 87 -10.77 4.68 12.81
C LYS A 87 -11.35 3.90 13.98
N ALA A 88 -12.37 3.07 13.75
CA ALA A 88 -12.94 2.21 14.77
C ALA A 88 -11.90 1.23 15.32
N LYS A 89 -11.08 0.63 14.44
CA LYS A 89 -9.96 -0.23 14.82
C LYS A 89 -8.92 0.51 15.65
N ILE A 90 -8.53 1.72 15.24
CA ILE A 90 -7.60 2.59 16.01
C ILE A 90 -8.15 2.85 17.42
N SER A 91 -9.43 3.25 17.52
CA SER A 91 -10.07 3.51 18.81
C SER A 91 -10.08 2.27 19.71
N GLN A 92 -10.33 1.08 19.14
CA GLN A 92 -10.30 -0.16 19.90
C GLN A 92 -8.88 -0.51 20.37
N ILE A 93 -7.86 -0.37 19.52
CA ILE A 93 -6.46 -0.60 19.90
C ILE A 93 -6.02 0.37 21.01
N GLU A 94 -6.41 1.64 20.93
CA GLU A 94 -6.11 2.64 21.96
C GLU A 94 -6.77 2.27 23.30
N LYS A 95 -8.03 1.81 23.30
CA LYS A 95 -8.69 1.27 24.51
C LYS A 95 -7.98 0.04 25.06
N ASP A 96 -7.55 -0.88 24.19
CA ASP A 96 -6.82 -2.08 24.61
C ASP A 96 -5.48 -1.72 25.26
N ILE A 97 -4.75 -0.73 24.71
CA ILE A 97 -3.49 -0.23 25.28
C ILE A 97 -3.72 0.36 26.68
N VAL A 98 -4.78 1.15 26.87
CA VAL A 98 -5.14 1.69 28.19
C VAL A 98 -5.43 0.57 29.17
N ASN A 99 -6.30 -0.37 28.79
CA ASN A 99 -6.65 -1.52 29.63
C ASN A 99 -5.44 -2.38 30.02
N ILE A 100 -4.51 -2.63 29.08
CA ILE A 100 -3.28 -3.37 29.36
C ILE A 100 -2.36 -2.56 30.28
N SER A 101 -2.28 -1.24 30.10
CA SER A 101 -1.46 -0.37 30.95
C SER A 101 -1.95 -0.37 32.40
N GLU A 102 -3.27 -0.30 32.63
CA GLU A 102 -3.84 -0.43 33.97
C GLU A 102 -3.55 -1.79 34.63
N LYS A 103 -3.54 -2.88 33.84
CA LYS A 103 -3.15 -4.22 34.34
C LYS A 103 -1.66 -4.27 34.70
N ILE A 104 -0.80 -3.66 33.88
CA ILE A 104 0.64 -3.54 34.14
C ILE A 104 0.87 -2.80 35.47
N ASP A 105 0.19 -1.68 35.70
CA ASP A 105 0.33 -0.89 36.94
C ASP A 105 -0.10 -1.69 38.17
N LYS A 106 -1.19 -2.47 38.08
CA LYS A 106 -1.62 -3.37 39.17
C LYS A 106 -0.60 -4.47 39.44
N LEU A 107 -0.02 -5.06 38.39
CA LEU A 107 1.01 -6.09 38.49
C LEU A 107 2.31 -5.53 39.07
N GLU A 108 2.72 -4.33 38.68
CA GLU A 108 3.90 -3.64 39.20
C GLU A 108 3.78 -3.35 40.71
N ASN A 109 2.62 -2.87 41.13
CA ASN A 109 2.31 -2.66 42.55
C ASN A 109 2.35 -3.98 43.34
N THR A 110 1.82 -5.05 42.77
CA THR A 110 1.83 -6.40 43.38
C THR A 110 3.25 -6.94 43.48
N LEU A 111 4.04 -6.83 42.42
CA LEU A 111 5.45 -7.23 42.38
C LEU A 111 6.26 -6.46 43.42
N THR A 112 6.07 -5.15 43.53
CA THR A 112 6.76 -4.31 44.53
C THR A 112 6.43 -4.77 45.95
N LYS A 113 5.15 -5.02 46.25
CA LYS A 113 4.70 -5.50 47.58
C LYS A 113 5.27 -6.87 47.92
N ILE A 114 5.16 -7.84 47.02
CA ILE A 114 5.66 -9.20 47.24
C ILE A 114 7.19 -9.20 47.37
N THR A 115 7.89 -8.44 46.52
CA THR A 115 9.35 -8.33 46.57
C THR A 115 9.82 -7.75 47.90
N LYS A 116 9.18 -6.69 48.39
CA LYS A 116 9.50 -6.09 49.69
C LYS A 116 9.34 -7.10 50.84
N VAL A 117 8.19 -7.80 50.89
CA VAL A 117 7.92 -8.81 51.92
C VAL A 117 8.94 -9.95 51.87
N LEU A 118 9.28 -10.43 50.67
CA LEU A 118 10.28 -11.49 50.51
C LEU A 118 11.68 -11.02 50.92
N LEU A 119 12.09 -9.79 50.60
CA LEU A 119 13.38 -9.24 51.04
C LEU A 119 13.45 -9.13 52.57
N ASP A 120 12.42 -8.60 53.20
CA ASP A 120 12.33 -8.51 54.68
C ASP A 120 12.41 -9.91 55.30
N ARG A 121 11.75 -10.90 54.68
CA ARG A 121 11.78 -12.31 55.10
C ARG A 121 13.17 -12.93 54.98
N ILE A 122 13.88 -12.68 53.88
CA ILE A 122 15.25 -13.17 53.64
C ILE A 122 16.21 -12.61 54.69
N VAL A 123 16.15 -11.30 54.96
CA VAL A 123 16.97 -10.65 55.99
C VAL A 123 16.67 -11.22 57.38
N ALA A 124 15.40 -11.40 57.73
CA ALA A 124 15.00 -11.99 59.01
C ALA A 124 15.51 -13.44 59.15
N THR A 125 15.42 -14.23 58.08
CA THR A 125 15.89 -15.62 58.06
C THR A 125 17.42 -15.68 58.18
N TYR A 126 18.14 -14.79 57.51
CA TYR A 126 19.59 -14.68 57.62
C TYR A 126 20.05 -14.31 59.04
N ARG A 127 19.39 -13.34 59.69
CA ARG A 127 19.69 -12.93 61.08
C ARG A 127 19.48 -14.05 62.10
N LEU A 128 18.56 -14.98 61.83
CA LEU A 128 18.31 -16.14 62.68
C LEU A 128 19.40 -17.22 62.54
N GLY A 129 20.16 -17.23 61.44
CA GLY A 129 21.16 -18.25 61.10
C GLY A 129 20.54 -19.60 60.70
N GLU A 130 21.38 -20.60 60.38
CA GLU A 130 20.93 -21.99 60.20
C GLU A 130 20.52 -22.59 61.55
N GLN A 131 19.30 -22.31 62.00
CA GLN A 131 18.70 -23.00 63.15
C GLN A 131 18.31 -24.41 62.69
N SER A 132 19.17 -25.40 62.98
CA SER A 132 18.85 -26.81 62.79
C SER A 132 17.59 -27.16 63.57
N TYR A 133 16.70 -28.01 63.03
CA TYR A 133 15.52 -28.51 63.75
C TYR A 133 15.88 -29.13 65.11
N LEU A 134 17.12 -29.64 65.25
CA LEU A 134 17.67 -30.16 66.49
C LEU A 134 17.90 -29.05 67.54
N SER A 135 18.35 -27.87 67.13
CA SER A 135 18.51 -26.71 68.03
C SER A 135 17.16 -26.15 68.51
N LEU A 136 16.14 -26.20 67.65
CA LEU A 136 14.77 -25.81 68.00
C LEU A 136 14.13 -26.80 68.99
N PHE A 137 14.47 -28.09 68.88
CA PHE A 137 14.07 -29.12 69.84
C PHE A 137 14.74 -28.91 71.21
N LEU A 138 16.07 -28.72 71.23
CA LEU A 138 16.85 -28.58 72.45
C LEU A 138 16.58 -27.27 73.23
N SER A 139 16.09 -26.23 72.55
CA SER A 139 15.74 -24.93 73.15
C SER A 139 14.26 -24.79 73.56
N SER A 140 13.46 -25.85 73.44
CA SER A 140 12.03 -25.85 73.76
C SER A 140 11.75 -26.26 75.21
N ASN A 141 10.71 -25.67 75.82
CA ASN A 141 10.33 -25.95 77.22
C ASN A 141 9.50 -27.25 77.39
N GLY A 142 9.76 -28.26 76.55
CA GLY A 142 9.07 -29.55 76.52
C GLY A 142 8.41 -29.89 75.18
N PHE A 143 7.89 -31.11 75.05
CA PHE A 143 7.42 -31.68 73.78
C PHE A 143 6.29 -30.87 73.11
N SER A 144 5.35 -30.33 73.89
CA SER A 144 4.23 -29.53 73.36
C SER A 144 4.70 -28.21 72.74
N ASP A 145 5.66 -27.52 73.35
CA ASP A 145 6.24 -26.28 72.85
C ASP A 145 7.02 -26.53 71.54
N PHE A 146 7.83 -27.60 71.50
CA PHE A 146 8.51 -28.03 70.28
C PHE A 146 7.56 -28.28 69.11
N VAL A 147 6.51 -29.10 69.31
CA VAL A 147 5.54 -29.44 68.25
C VAL A 147 4.84 -28.19 67.72
N ASN A 148 4.49 -27.24 68.60
CA ASN A 148 3.88 -25.99 68.19
C ASN A 148 4.84 -25.13 67.37
N ARG A 149 6.07 -24.90 67.84
CA ARG A 149 7.10 -24.14 67.09
C ARG A 149 7.42 -24.77 65.74
N PHE A 150 7.51 -26.10 65.68
CA PHE A 150 7.71 -26.84 64.44
C PHE A 150 6.56 -26.64 63.45
N LYS A 151 5.30 -26.75 63.90
CA LYS A 151 4.12 -26.47 63.07
C LYS A 151 4.09 -25.03 62.56
N TYR A 152 4.45 -24.05 63.40
CA TYR A 152 4.56 -22.65 62.97
C TYR A 152 5.64 -22.46 61.91
N MET A 153 6.82 -23.08 62.08
CA MET A 153 7.90 -23.02 61.09
C MET A 153 7.46 -23.61 59.75
N GLN A 154 6.76 -24.75 59.75
CA GLN A 154 6.21 -25.34 58.53
C GLN A 154 5.20 -24.43 57.82
N LYS A 155 4.29 -23.79 58.57
CA LYS A 155 3.33 -22.82 58.01
C LYS A 155 4.03 -21.64 57.36
N VAL A 156 5.08 -21.13 58.01
CA VAL A 156 5.91 -20.04 57.50
C VAL A 156 6.62 -20.44 56.21
N GLN A 157 7.29 -21.59 56.17
CA GLN A 157 7.96 -22.08 54.96
C GLN A 157 6.96 -22.31 53.81
N ALA A 158 5.76 -22.83 54.10
CA ALA A 158 4.71 -22.99 53.10
C ALA A 158 4.23 -21.64 52.55
N HIS A 159 4.08 -20.63 53.42
CA HIS A 159 3.73 -19.26 53.02
C HIS A 159 4.83 -18.61 52.16
N ASP A 160 6.09 -18.75 52.55
CA ASP A 160 7.23 -18.22 51.80
C ASP A 160 7.34 -18.84 50.39
N ARG A 161 7.12 -20.17 50.28
CA ARG A 161 7.01 -20.86 48.98
C ARG A 161 5.85 -20.32 48.15
N LYS A 162 4.69 -20.07 48.77
CA LYS A 162 3.51 -19.50 48.08
C LYS A 162 3.80 -18.09 47.57
N LEU A 163 4.44 -17.23 48.37
CA LEU A 163 4.84 -15.89 47.95
C LEU A 163 5.84 -15.92 46.80
N LEU A 164 6.82 -16.82 46.84
CA LEU A 164 7.78 -16.99 45.74
C LEU A 164 7.08 -17.42 44.45
N PHE A 165 6.14 -18.37 44.54
CA PHE A 165 5.34 -18.79 43.39
C PHE A 165 4.50 -17.63 42.83
N GLN A 166 3.86 -16.84 43.71
CA GLN A 166 3.11 -15.65 43.32
C GLN A 166 3.99 -14.60 42.64
N LEU A 167 5.22 -14.38 43.14
CA LEU A 167 6.19 -13.47 42.55
C LEU A 167 6.54 -13.90 41.12
N VAL A 168 6.93 -15.17 40.95
CA VAL A 168 7.32 -15.72 39.64
C VAL A 168 6.16 -15.60 38.64
N ASN A 169 4.95 -16.01 39.02
CA ASN A 169 3.79 -15.92 38.15
C ASN A 169 3.41 -14.47 37.81
N SER A 170 3.48 -13.55 38.79
CA SER A 170 3.20 -12.13 38.56
C SER A 170 4.25 -11.50 37.65
N LYS A 171 5.51 -11.94 37.73
CA LYS A 171 6.62 -11.45 36.90
C LYS A 171 6.45 -11.90 35.45
N GLU A 172 6.09 -13.16 35.21
CA GLU A 172 5.79 -13.65 33.86
C GLU A 172 4.58 -12.92 33.27
N ASN A 173 3.48 -12.80 34.01
CA ASN A 173 2.30 -12.06 33.54
C ASN A 173 2.64 -10.58 33.23
N PHE A 174 3.42 -9.92 34.09
CA PHE A 174 3.86 -8.54 33.85
C PHE A 174 4.68 -8.41 32.56
N LYS A 175 5.59 -9.36 32.31
CA LYS A 175 6.37 -9.42 31.08
C LYS A 175 5.47 -9.63 29.86
N ASP A 176 4.52 -10.56 29.93
CA ASP A 176 3.59 -10.84 28.84
C ASP A 176 2.68 -9.65 28.53
N GLN A 177 2.13 -8.99 29.56
CA GLN A 177 1.33 -7.77 29.38
C GLN A 177 2.15 -6.63 28.79
N LYS A 178 3.40 -6.45 29.23
CA LYS A 178 4.32 -5.46 28.63
C LYS A 178 4.55 -5.76 27.15
N GLN A 179 4.81 -7.02 26.78
CA GLN A 179 4.98 -7.40 25.38
C GLN A 179 3.72 -7.12 24.56
N GLN A 180 2.55 -7.56 25.04
CA GLN A 180 1.27 -7.32 24.37
C GLN A 180 1.00 -5.82 24.13
N ARG A 181 1.38 -4.96 25.09
CA ARG A 181 1.24 -3.50 24.92
C ARG A 181 2.15 -2.97 23.82
N GLU A 182 3.41 -3.41 23.76
CA GLU A 182 4.33 -2.98 22.70
C GLU A 182 3.89 -3.49 21.33
N ASP A 183 3.40 -4.73 21.24
CA ASP A 183 2.82 -5.28 20.00
C ASP A 183 1.61 -4.44 19.54
N LYS A 184 0.74 -4.04 20.47
CA LYS A 184 -0.42 -3.18 20.18
C LYS A 184 -0.04 -1.77 19.74
N LYS A 185 1.06 -1.20 20.25
CA LYS A 185 1.58 0.09 19.77
C LYS A 185 2.09 0.00 18.34
N VAL A 186 2.73 -1.11 17.97
CA VAL A 186 3.15 -1.35 16.57
C VAL A 186 1.91 -1.48 15.67
N GLU A 187 0.89 -2.22 16.11
CA GLU A 187 -0.39 -2.33 15.38
C GLU A 187 -1.06 -0.95 15.20
N LEU A 188 -1.01 -0.09 16.23
CA LEU A 188 -1.54 1.27 16.19
C LEU A 188 -0.82 2.16 15.16
N ASP A 189 0.51 2.13 15.12
CA ASP A 189 1.31 2.90 14.16
C ASP A 189 1.01 2.47 12.71
N GLN A 190 0.92 1.15 12.48
CA GLN A 190 0.54 0.61 11.18
C GLN A 190 -0.88 1.05 10.76
N ALA A 191 -1.85 1.00 11.68
CA ALA A 191 -3.21 1.43 11.42
C ALA A 191 -3.30 2.94 11.10
N LYS A 192 -2.50 3.78 11.79
CA LYS A 192 -2.41 5.23 11.52
C LYS A 192 -1.84 5.52 10.13
N LYS A 193 -0.77 4.84 9.74
CA LYS A 193 -0.21 4.94 8.36
C LYS A 193 -1.20 4.50 7.29
N GLN A 194 -1.95 3.43 7.55
CA GLN A 194 -3.01 2.99 6.64
C GLN A 194 -4.11 4.05 6.50
N LEU A 195 -4.54 4.66 7.61
CA LEU A 195 -5.53 5.74 7.60
C LEU A 195 -5.08 6.95 6.76
N GLU A 196 -3.82 7.37 6.91
CA GLU A 196 -3.25 8.48 6.11
C GLU A 196 -3.29 8.16 4.61
N LYS A 197 -2.92 6.93 4.23
CA LYS A 197 -3.00 6.47 2.84
C LYS A 197 -4.44 6.45 2.30
N GLU A 198 -5.40 5.99 3.09
CA GLU A 198 -6.82 5.97 2.73
C GLU A 198 -7.37 7.39 2.58
N GLN A 199 -6.98 8.33 3.45
CA GLN A 199 -7.37 9.74 3.34
C GLN A 199 -6.81 10.41 2.09
N SER A 200 -5.55 10.13 1.75
CA SER A 200 -4.96 10.59 0.49
C SER A 200 -5.71 10.03 -0.71
N THR A 201 -5.97 8.71 -0.72
CA THR A 201 -6.77 8.03 -1.76
C THR A 201 -8.15 8.66 -1.94
N LEU A 202 -8.84 8.96 -0.84
CA LEU A 202 -10.15 9.59 -0.87
C LEU A 202 -10.10 10.99 -1.51
N ALA A 203 -9.10 11.80 -1.19
CA ALA A 203 -8.93 13.13 -1.77
C ALA A 203 -8.73 13.05 -3.29
N ILE A 204 -7.95 12.08 -3.74
CA ILE A 204 -7.68 11.81 -5.17
C ILE A 204 -8.97 11.40 -5.89
N GLN A 205 -9.69 10.41 -5.36
CA GLN A 205 -10.95 9.93 -5.96
C GLN A 205 -11.98 11.04 -6.07
N LYS A 206 -12.06 11.92 -5.06
CA LYS A 206 -12.92 13.11 -5.11
C LYS A 206 -12.51 14.06 -6.24
N LYS A 207 -11.21 14.30 -6.42
CA LYS A 207 -10.74 15.17 -7.51
C LYS A 207 -10.93 14.55 -8.88
N GLU A 208 -10.65 13.27 -9.04
CA GLU A 208 -10.90 12.53 -10.28
C GLU A 208 -12.36 12.68 -10.70
N LYS A 209 -13.30 12.51 -9.75
CA LYS A 209 -14.73 12.73 -9.99
C LYS A 209 -15.05 14.17 -10.38
N GLU A 210 -14.52 15.16 -9.67
CA GLU A 210 -14.73 16.57 -9.99
C GLU A 210 -14.25 16.89 -11.42
N LEU A 211 -13.03 16.49 -11.75
CA LEU A 211 -12.40 16.74 -13.04
C LEU A 211 -13.09 16.01 -14.20
N PHE A 212 -13.56 14.79 -13.95
CA PHE A 212 -14.40 14.04 -14.87
C PHE A 212 -15.68 14.81 -15.20
N LEU A 213 -16.40 15.30 -14.18
CA LEU A 213 -17.63 16.06 -14.37
C LEU A 213 -17.37 17.40 -15.07
N GLU A 214 -16.27 18.08 -14.75
CA GLU A 214 -15.87 19.34 -15.38
C GLU A 214 -15.52 19.15 -16.87
N THR A 215 -14.71 18.15 -17.18
CA THR A 215 -14.31 17.82 -18.55
C THR A 215 -15.53 17.44 -19.39
N THR A 216 -16.32 16.49 -18.90
CA THR A 216 -17.44 15.93 -19.65
C THR A 216 -18.63 16.88 -19.67
N ARG A 217 -18.70 17.83 -18.73
CA ARG A 217 -19.84 18.74 -18.51
C ARG A 217 -21.17 17.99 -18.44
N ASN A 218 -21.18 16.82 -17.81
CA ASN A 218 -22.34 15.92 -17.75
C ASN A 218 -22.90 15.51 -19.13
N SER A 219 -22.07 15.53 -20.18
CA SER A 219 -22.46 15.18 -21.54
C SER A 219 -21.86 13.85 -21.97
N GLU A 220 -22.72 12.86 -22.22
CA GLU A 220 -22.34 11.56 -22.79
C GLU A 220 -21.60 11.73 -24.13
N ALA A 221 -21.98 12.72 -24.94
CA ALA A 221 -21.31 13.00 -26.22
C ALA A 221 -19.86 13.47 -26.01
N ARG A 222 -19.62 14.38 -25.06
CA ARG A 222 -18.26 14.83 -24.70
C ARG A 222 -17.45 13.68 -24.10
N PHE A 223 -18.05 12.89 -23.21
CA PHE A 223 -17.39 11.72 -22.65
C PHE A 223 -16.92 10.74 -23.74
N ARG A 224 -17.80 10.41 -24.69
CA ARG A 224 -17.45 9.57 -25.84
C ARG A 224 -16.37 10.20 -26.72
N GLN A 225 -16.37 11.53 -26.87
CA GLN A 225 -15.34 12.24 -27.63
C GLN A 225 -13.96 12.08 -26.97
N GLU A 226 -13.86 12.24 -25.65
CA GLU A 226 -12.60 12.05 -24.90
C GLU A 226 -12.11 10.59 -24.98
N LEU A 227 -12.99 9.62 -24.77
CA LEU A 227 -12.64 8.20 -24.92
C LEU A 227 -12.19 7.88 -26.35
N SER A 228 -12.86 8.46 -27.35
CA SER A 228 -12.50 8.26 -28.74
C SER A 228 -11.15 8.91 -29.09
N ALA A 229 -10.82 10.06 -28.51
CA ALA A 229 -9.53 10.70 -28.69
C ALA A 229 -8.38 9.83 -28.14
N ALA A 230 -8.50 9.35 -26.89
CA ALA A 230 -7.52 8.46 -26.28
C ALA A 230 -7.35 7.13 -27.04
N ARG A 231 -8.45 6.58 -27.59
CA ARG A 231 -8.38 5.38 -28.44
C ARG A 231 -7.64 5.63 -29.74
N ARG A 232 -7.93 6.74 -30.43
CA ARG A 232 -7.26 7.06 -31.70
C ARG A 232 -5.77 7.32 -31.50
N GLU A 233 -5.38 7.89 -30.36
CA GLU A 233 -3.97 8.03 -30.00
C GLU A 233 -3.28 6.66 -29.88
N ALA A 234 -3.85 5.76 -29.07
CA ALA A 234 -3.34 4.40 -28.91
C ALA A 234 -3.27 3.65 -30.24
N GLU A 235 -4.31 3.75 -31.08
CA GLU A 235 -4.36 3.17 -32.42
C GLU A 235 -3.28 3.75 -33.34
N GLY A 236 -3.04 5.06 -33.28
CA GLY A 236 -2.01 5.74 -34.06
C GLY A 236 -0.60 5.27 -33.71
N ILE A 237 -0.30 5.13 -32.42
CA ILE A 237 0.98 4.61 -31.94
C ILE A 237 1.14 3.14 -32.31
N GLN A 238 0.06 2.35 -32.19
CA GLN A 238 0.04 0.95 -32.60
C GLN A 238 0.31 0.79 -34.10
N GLN A 239 -0.30 1.64 -34.93
CA GLN A 239 -0.08 1.65 -36.37
C GLN A 239 1.36 2.07 -36.72
N ALA A 240 1.90 3.08 -36.03
CA ALA A 240 3.29 3.50 -36.19
C ALA A 240 4.25 2.33 -35.91
N ALA A 241 4.07 1.63 -34.79
CA ALA A 241 4.86 0.44 -34.45
C ALA A 241 4.73 -0.66 -35.51
N SER A 242 3.53 -0.92 -36.04
CA SER A 242 3.30 -1.89 -37.12
C SER A 242 4.06 -1.52 -38.38
N ILE A 243 4.05 -0.25 -38.81
CA ILE A 243 4.77 0.21 -40.00
C ILE A 243 6.28 0.05 -39.79
N LEU A 244 6.78 0.46 -38.62
CA LEU A 244 8.19 0.36 -38.28
C LEU A 244 8.68 -1.10 -38.22
N SER A 245 7.83 -2.04 -37.78
CA SER A 245 8.15 -3.47 -37.78
C SER A 245 8.43 -4.06 -39.16
N THR A 246 7.86 -3.45 -40.22
CA THR A 246 7.96 -3.97 -41.59
C THR A 246 8.91 -3.16 -42.47
N ALA A 247 8.94 -1.83 -42.28
CA ALA A 247 9.64 -0.90 -43.17
C ALA A 247 10.56 0.08 -42.43
N GLY A 248 10.67 -0.02 -41.10
CA GLY A 248 11.54 0.84 -40.32
C GLY A 248 13.01 0.52 -40.55
N VAL A 249 13.83 1.56 -40.71
CA VAL A 249 15.29 1.43 -40.75
C VAL A 249 15.85 2.03 -39.46
N PRO A 250 16.50 1.23 -38.59
CA PRO A 250 17.06 1.74 -37.35
C PRO A 250 18.28 2.62 -37.62
N VAL A 251 18.45 3.63 -36.77
CA VAL A 251 19.68 4.42 -36.66
C VAL A 251 20.24 4.25 -35.25
N ARG A 252 21.48 3.78 -35.14
CA ARG A 252 22.14 3.68 -33.83
C ARG A 252 22.41 5.08 -33.28
N ILE A 253 22.07 5.29 -32.02
CA ILE A 253 22.26 6.55 -31.29
C ILE A 253 22.84 6.29 -29.90
N ASN A 254 23.45 7.31 -29.33
CA ASN A 254 23.98 7.30 -27.99
C ASN A 254 23.03 8.00 -27.01
N ARG A 255 23.13 7.64 -25.73
CA ARG A 255 22.51 8.37 -24.63
C ARG A 255 22.85 9.87 -24.73
N GLY A 256 21.83 10.71 -24.60
CA GLY A 256 21.94 12.17 -24.65
C GLY A 256 21.84 12.80 -26.05
N ASP A 257 21.89 11.99 -27.11
CA ASP A 257 21.69 12.46 -28.48
C ASP A 257 20.30 13.09 -28.63
N THR A 258 20.22 14.22 -29.34
CA THR A 258 18.94 14.85 -29.67
C THR A 258 18.18 13.98 -30.66
N ILE A 259 16.95 13.62 -30.31
CA ILE A 259 16.09 12.73 -31.10
C ILE A 259 14.82 13.40 -31.62
N GLY A 260 14.48 14.58 -31.11
CA GLY A 260 13.33 15.34 -31.55
C GLY A 260 13.16 16.65 -30.79
N ILE A 261 12.04 17.31 -31.06
CA ILE A 261 11.61 18.54 -30.39
C ILE A 261 10.21 18.29 -29.83
N MET A 262 9.96 18.75 -28.61
CA MET A 262 8.64 18.73 -27.97
C MET A 262 7.61 19.41 -28.89
N GLY A 263 6.50 18.73 -29.14
CA GLY A 263 5.49 19.18 -30.09
C GLY A 263 4.08 18.95 -29.59
N ASN A 264 3.14 19.05 -30.52
CA ASN A 264 1.70 18.89 -30.27
C ASN A 264 1.03 18.08 -31.39
N THR A 265 1.75 17.10 -31.96
CA THR A 265 1.25 16.30 -33.08
C THR A 265 0.36 15.16 -32.62
N GLY A 266 -0.54 14.68 -33.48
CA GLY A 266 -1.49 13.63 -33.12
C GLY A 266 -2.60 14.13 -32.20
N PHE A 267 -3.12 13.23 -31.36
CA PHE A 267 -4.18 13.54 -30.39
C PHE A 267 -3.61 14.10 -29.10
N SER A 268 -3.25 15.37 -29.13
CA SER A 268 -2.70 16.10 -27.98
C SER A 268 -3.52 17.35 -27.67
N THR A 269 -3.55 17.74 -26.41
CA THR A 269 -4.26 18.94 -25.92
C THR A 269 -3.34 20.16 -25.79
N GLY A 270 -2.02 19.97 -25.87
CA GLY A 270 -1.01 21.02 -25.75
C GLY A 270 0.40 20.50 -26.03
N ALA A 271 1.38 21.40 -26.17
CA ALA A 271 2.73 20.98 -26.47
C ALA A 271 3.37 20.25 -25.27
N HIS A 272 3.68 18.96 -25.42
CA HIS A 272 4.29 18.13 -24.39
C HIS A 272 4.97 16.90 -25.00
N LEU A 273 5.75 16.19 -24.19
CA LEU A 273 6.31 14.88 -24.49
C LEU A 273 5.54 13.83 -23.70
N HIS A 274 4.95 12.86 -24.39
CA HIS A 274 4.56 11.59 -23.78
C HIS A 274 5.74 10.62 -23.84
N PHE A 275 6.23 10.18 -22.68
CA PHE A 275 7.37 9.27 -22.55
C PHE A 275 6.97 7.97 -21.85
N SER A 276 7.11 6.84 -22.54
CA SER A 276 6.80 5.52 -21.98
C SER A 276 7.93 4.51 -22.18
N VAL A 277 7.98 3.51 -21.31
CA VAL A 277 8.98 2.43 -21.35
C VAL A 277 8.30 1.08 -21.37
N TYR A 278 8.75 0.21 -22.27
CA TYR A 278 8.20 -1.11 -22.49
C TYR A 278 9.29 -2.19 -22.34
N ASN A 279 8.90 -3.32 -21.77
CA ASN A 279 9.70 -4.54 -21.76
C ASN A 279 9.57 -5.26 -23.12
N LEU A 280 10.17 -4.68 -24.15
CA LEU A 280 10.07 -5.15 -25.52
C LEU A 280 11.43 -5.11 -26.22
N LYS A 281 11.83 -6.24 -26.79
CA LYS A 281 13.03 -6.35 -27.63
C LYS A 281 12.73 -5.92 -29.06
N GLU A 282 13.76 -5.45 -29.76
CA GLU A 282 13.66 -5.01 -31.16
C GLU A 282 13.08 -6.10 -32.08
N SER A 283 13.53 -7.34 -31.92
CA SER A 283 13.04 -8.51 -32.66
C SER A 283 11.58 -8.84 -32.42
N GLU A 284 10.95 -8.23 -31.41
CA GLU A 284 9.58 -8.47 -30.99
C GLU A 284 8.67 -7.28 -31.26
N LEU A 285 9.11 -6.28 -32.05
CA LEU A 285 8.33 -5.09 -32.34
C LEU A 285 6.94 -5.40 -32.91
N SER A 286 6.77 -6.48 -33.66
CA SER A 286 5.45 -6.94 -34.15
C SER A 286 4.47 -7.33 -33.03
N LYS A 287 4.96 -7.56 -31.81
CA LYS A 287 4.17 -7.85 -30.60
C LYS A 287 3.89 -6.60 -29.75
N PHE A 288 4.33 -5.41 -30.19
CA PHE A 288 4.07 -4.17 -29.46
C PHE A 288 2.58 -4.02 -29.19
N ASN A 289 2.24 -3.59 -27.98
CA ASN A 289 0.87 -3.27 -27.60
C ASN A 289 0.90 -2.05 -26.69
N PHE A 290 0.34 -0.93 -27.15
CA PHE A 290 0.35 0.32 -26.41
C PHE A 290 -0.27 0.18 -25.00
N ASN A 291 -1.27 -0.68 -24.85
CA ASN A 291 -2.02 -0.86 -23.61
C ASN A 291 -1.41 -1.91 -22.66
N SER A 292 -0.23 -2.47 -22.94
CA SER A 292 0.39 -3.48 -22.07
C SER A 292 1.91 -3.56 -22.21
N GLY A 293 2.58 -4.32 -21.33
CA GLY A 293 4.03 -4.53 -21.41
C GLY A 293 4.88 -3.31 -21.02
N TYR A 294 4.24 -2.24 -20.55
CA TYR A 294 4.90 -1.05 -20.03
C TYR A 294 5.34 -1.22 -18.56
N GLU A 295 6.27 -0.37 -18.13
CA GLU A 295 6.68 -0.24 -16.74
C GLU A 295 6.75 1.24 -16.33
N ASN A 296 6.75 1.52 -15.03
CA ASN A 296 6.83 2.90 -14.53
C ASN A 296 8.17 3.53 -14.93
N PRO A 297 8.21 4.60 -15.75
CA PRO A 297 9.47 5.18 -16.21
C PRO A 297 10.31 5.79 -15.06
N PHE A 298 9.67 6.21 -13.95
CA PHE A 298 10.39 6.68 -12.76
C PHE A 298 11.30 5.59 -12.15
N ASN A 299 11.06 4.31 -12.42
CA ASN A 299 11.92 3.25 -11.89
C ASN A 299 13.26 3.15 -12.65
N ILE A 300 13.36 3.75 -13.84
CA ILE A 300 14.49 3.56 -14.75
C ILE A 300 15.31 4.85 -14.91
N ILE A 301 14.65 6.00 -14.85
CA ILE A 301 15.32 7.30 -14.91
C ILE A 301 15.95 7.66 -13.56
N THR A 302 17.02 8.45 -13.65
CA THR A 302 17.81 8.93 -12.52
C THR A 302 16.99 9.79 -11.55
N SER A 303 17.36 9.72 -10.27
CA SER A 303 16.69 10.48 -9.21
C SER A 303 16.87 11.99 -9.40
N ARG A 304 15.77 12.73 -9.27
CA ARG A 304 15.72 14.17 -9.48
C ARG A 304 14.52 14.83 -8.82
N GLU A 305 14.71 16.03 -8.26
CA GLU A 305 13.61 16.91 -7.85
C GLU A 305 13.04 17.66 -9.06
N LEU A 306 11.72 17.54 -9.27
CA LEU A 306 10.99 18.15 -10.38
C LEU A 306 9.72 18.84 -9.90
N THR A 307 9.17 19.70 -10.75
CA THR A 307 7.86 20.34 -10.55
C THR A 307 6.77 19.47 -11.15
N PHE A 308 5.68 19.31 -10.42
CA PHE A 308 4.49 18.56 -10.82
C PHE A 308 3.31 19.51 -10.83
N ASP A 309 2.53 19.47 -11.91
CA ASP A 309 1.31 20.26 -12.02
C ASP A 309 0.24 19.78 -11.05
N ALA A 310 -0.69 20.68 -10.74
CA ALA A 310 -1.89 20.29 -10.02
C ALA A 310 -2.59 19.15 -10.79
N THR A 311 -3.03 18.10 -10.08
CA THR A 311 -3.69 16.91 -10.67
C THR A 311 -2.82 16.00 -11.53
N SER A 312 -1.49 16.21 -11.60
CA SER A 312 -0.64 15.40 -12.45
C SER A 312 -0.50 13.95 -11.98
N CYS A 313 -0.55 13.71 -10.67
CA CYS A 313 -0.31 12.40 -10.05
C CYS A 313 -1.31 12.16 -8.92
N ASP A 314 -1.39 10.92 -8.46
CA ASP A 314 -2.16 10.53 -7.29
C ASP A 314 -1.63 11.20 -6.01
N ASP A 315 -0.33 11.22 -5.79
CA ASP A 315 0.31 11.83 -4.62
C ASP A 315 0.52 13.37 -4.69
N VAL A 316 -0.03 14.06 -5.69
CA VAL A 316 0.15 15.51 -5.90
C VAL A 316 -1.12 16.28 -5.55
N SER A 317 -0.97 17.41 -4.85
CA SER A 317 -2.09 18.27 -4.50
C SER A 317 -2.88 18.68 -5.76
N PRO A 318 -4.21 18.56 -5.75
CA PRO A 318 -5.01 18.90 -6.91
C PRO A 318 -5.21 20.40 -7.13
N ASN A 319 -4.73 21.24 -6.20
CA ASN A 319 -4.98 22.68 -6.21
C ASN A 319 -3.70 23.52 -6.40
N GLN A 320 -2.53 22.90 -6.41
CA GLN A 320 -1.27 23.61 -6.56
C GLN A 320 -0.18 22.73 -7.12
N LYS A 321 0.79 23.36 -7.79
CA LYS A 321 2.02 22.68 -8.20
C LYS A 321 2.80 22.22 -6.98
N THR A 322 3.45 21.07 -7.09
CA THR A 322 4.26 20.49 -6.02
C THR A 322 5.66 20.18 -6.53
N ARG A 323 6.69 20.37 -5.71
CA ARG A 323 8.03 19.85 -5.99
C ARG A 323 8.25 18.56 -5.21
N LYS A 324 8.72 17.52 -5.90
CA LYS A 324 9.07 16.24 -5.28
C LYS A 324 10.22 15.57 -6.00
N THR A 325 10.95 14.75 -5.26
CA THR A 325 12.01 13.89 -5.78
C THR A 325 11.42 12.59 -6.29
N VAL A 326 11.69 12.26 -7.55
CA VAL A 326 11.30 11.04 -8.24
C VAL A 326 12.48 10.44 -8.96
N GLY A 327 12.37 9.20 -9.44
CA GLY A 327 13.48 8.53 -10.12
C GLY A 327 14.29 7.65 -9.18
N SER A 328 14.50 6.39 -9.57
CA SER A 328 15.33 5.43 -8.82
C SER A 328 16.30 4.64 -9.69
N GLY A 329 16.35 4.91 -10.99
CA GLY A 329 17.20 4.19 -11.93
C GLY A 329 18.47 4.95 -12.33
N SER A 330 19.02 4.60 -13.48
CA SER A 330 20.31 5.09 -13.98
C SER A 330 20.25 5.76 -15.35
N TRP A 331 19.08 5.78 -15.99
CA TRP A 331 18.89 6.39 -17.30
C TRP A 331 18.75 7.91 -17.19
N SER A 332 19.18 8.61 -18.23
CA SER A 332 19.07 10.07 -18.29
C SER A 332 17.62 10.48 -18.46
N TRP A 333 17.29 11.71 -18.07
CA TRP A 333 16.00 12.29 -18.40
C TRP A 333 15.95 12.66 -19.89
N PRO A 334 14.77 12.53 -20.54
CA PRO A 334 14.62 12.89 -21.95
C PRO A 334 14.59 14.41 -22.17
N MET A 335 14.37 15.18 -21.11
CA MET A 335 14.31 16.64 -21.10
C MET A 335 15.17 17.21 -19.97
N ASN A 336 15.65 18.44 -20.14
CA ASN A 336 16.60 19.04 -19.20
C ASN A 336 15.97 19.60 -17.93
N ASN A 337 14.80 20.25 -17.94
CA ASN A 337 14.12 20.72 -16.72
C ASN A 337 12.59 20.57 -16.81
N PRO A 338 12.08 19.34 -17.03
CA PRO A 338 10.66 19.15 -17.28
C PRO A 338 9.79 19.47 -16.06
N SER A 339 8.62 20.06 -16.32
CA SER A 339 7.46 19.96 -15.44
C SER A 339 6.63 18.73 -15.83
N ILE A 340 6.15 17.99 -14.84
CA ILE A 340 5.32 16.81 -15.06
C ILE A 340 3.85 17.23 -15.07
N SER A 341 3.21 17.06 -16.23
CA SER A 341 1.78 17.32 -16.43
C SER A 341 0.92 16.10 -16.10
N GLN A 342 1.45 14.88 -16.29
CA GLN A 342 0.77 13.65 -15.90
C GLN A 342 1.76 12.53 -15.55
N CYS A 343 1.55 11.87 -14.41
CA CYS A 343 2.32 10.72 -13.97
C CYS A 343 1.91 9.42 -14.68
N PHE A 344 2.79 8.43 -14.56
CA PHE A 344 2.45 7.03 -14.80
C PHE A 344 1.43 6.52 -13.76
N GLY A 345 0.54 5.63 -14.18
CA GLY A 345 -0.38 4.93 -13.28
C GLY A 345 -1.78 5.52 -13.25
N HIS A 346 -2.43 5.38 -12.09
CA HIS A 346 -3.72 6.01 -11.84
C HIS A 346 -3.51 7.50 -11.55
N THR A 347 -4.19 8.35 -12.30
CA THR A 347 -4.14 9.81 -12.15
C THR A 347 -5.57 10.36 -12.23
N PRO A 348 -5.83 11.60 -11.80
CA PRO A 348 -7.11 12.25 -12.02
C PRO A 348 -7.59 12.26 -13.49
N TRP A 349 -6.68 12.07 -14.45
CA TRP A 349 -6.97 12.02 -15.89
C TRP A 349 -7.11 10.59 -16.44
N SER A 350 -6.75 9.57 -15.66
CA SER A 350 -6.55 8.22 -16.20
C SER A 350 -7.85 7.49 -16.57
N TRP A 351 -9.01 8.01 -16.18
CA TRP A 351 -10.33 7.54 -16.60
C TRP A 351 -10.54 7.57 -18.13
N ARG A 352 -9.76 8.39 -18.86
CA ARG A 352 -9.82 8.51 -20.33
C ARG A 352 -9.25 7.30 -21.06
N TYR A 353 -8.33 6.58 -20.42
CA TYR A 353 -7.65 5.44 -21.04
C TYR A 353 -8.46 4.17 -20.87
N SER A 354 -8.39 3.28 -21.87
CA SER A 354 -9.11 2.00 -21.90
C SER A 354 -8.79 1.11 -20.68
N THR A 355 -7.54 1.12 -20.22
CA THR A 355 -7.06 0.40 -19.04
C THR A 355 -7.36 1.14 -17.74
N GLY A 356 -7.69 2.43 -17.79
CA GLY A 356 -7.74 3.31 -16.62
C GLY A 356 -6.36 3.72 -16.10
N ILE A 357 -5.29 3.43 -16.84
CA ILE A 357 -3.89 3.65 -16.46
C ILE A 357 -3.21 4.46 -17.54
N HIS A 358 -2.50 5.52 -17.14
CA HIS A 358 -1.55 6.20 -18.01
C HIS A 358 -0.25 5.39 -18.08
N ASN A 359 0.14 4.96 -19.29
CA ASN A 359 1.26 4.05 -19.55
C ASN A 359 2.63 4.74 -19.65
N GLY A 360 2.68 6.06 -19.46
CA GLY A 360 3.90 6.86 -19.55
C GLY A 360 3.91 8.02 -18.56
N ILE A 361 4.76 8.99 -18.82
CA ILE A 361 4.82 10.27 -18.11
C ILE A 361 4.71 11.36 -19.17
N ASP A 362 3.80 12.30 -18.93
CA ASP A 362 3.63 13.48 -19.78
C ASP A 362 4.35 14.65 -19.16
N MET A 363 5.28 15.23 -19.90
CA MET A 363 6.15 16.27 -19.41
C MET A 363 6.36 17.36 -20.45
N TYR A 364 6.62 18.58 -19.98
CA TYR A 364 6.87 19.72 -20.84
C TYR A 364 7.96 20.62 -20.24
N ASP A 365 8.63 21.39 -21.10
CA ASP A 365 9.65 22.35 -20.71
C ASP A 365 9.45 23.61 -21.56
N ASP A 366 9.19 24.73 -20.89
CA ASP A 366 8.91 26.01 -21.54
C ASP A 366 10.19 26.67 -22.10
N VAL A 367 11.37 26.14 -21.78
CA VAL A 367 12.68 26.72 -22.14
C VAL A 367 13.45 25.79 -23.09
N ASP A 368 13.69 24.54 -22.69
CA ASP A 368 14.43 23.57 -23.51
C ASP A 368 13.49 22.50 -24.08
N THR A 369 13.01 22.76 -25.29
CA THR A 369 12.10 21.86 -26.00
C THR A 369 12.82 20.67 -26.66
N LEU A 370 14.14 20.52 -26.52
CA LEU A 370 14.87 19.41 -27.14
C LEU A 370 14.63 18.10 -26.38
N ILE A 371 14.29 17.05 -27.12
CA ILE A 371 14.11 15.70 -26.58
C ILE A 371 15.36 14.88 -26.87
N ARG A 372 15.86 14.20 -25.84
CA ARG A 372 17.11 13.43 -25.88
C ARG A 372 16.85 11.96 -25.57
N ALA A 373 17.71 11.10 -26.12
CA ALA A 373 17.71 9.69 -25.82
C ALA A 373 18.10 9.42 -24.36
N VAL A 374 17.22 8.77 -23.59
CA VAL A 374 17.49 8.42 -22.18
C VAL A 374 18.60 7.38 -22.02
N GLU A 375 18.83 6.60 -23.07
CA GLU A 375 19.84 5.54 -23.17
C GLU A 375 20.20 5.28 -24.64
N SER A 376 21.42 4.75 -24.89
CA SER A 376 21.85 4.32 -26.23
C SER A 376 20.97 3.20 -26.79
N GLY A 377 20.81 3.15 -28.12
CA GLY A 377 19.97 2.14 -28.75
C GLY A 377 19.74 2.34 -30.24
N ASN A 378 18.87 1.49 -30.79
CA ASN A 378 18.45 1.53 -32.18
C ASN A 378 17.18 2.36 -32.31
N LYS A 379 17.30 3.54 -32.92
CA LYS A 379 16.22 4.53 -33.06
C LYS A 379 15.44 4.30 -34.35
N TYR A 380 14.12 4.26 -34.22
CA TYR A 380 13.16 4.32 -35.30
C TYR A 380 12.35 5.62 -35.20
N VAL A 381 12.10 6.26 -36.34
CA VAL A 381 11.36 7.52 -36.41
C VAL A 381 10.08 7.31 -37.19
N TYR A 382 8.96 7.73 -36.62
CA TYR A 382 7.66 7.76 -37.28
C TYR A 382 7.19 9.21 -37.43
N ARG A 383 6.72 9.57 -38.64
CA ARG A 383 6.23 10.91 -38.97
C ARG A 383 4.80 10.84 -39.52
N GLY A 384 3.82 10.79 -38.62
CA GLY A 384 2.39 10.76 -38.96
C GLY A 384 1.71 12.13 -38.99
N GLY A 385 2.44 13.21 -38.68
CA GLY A 385 1.93 14.59 -38.64
C GLY A 385 0.80 14.77 -37.62
N GLN A 386 -0.07 15.77 -37.84
CA GLN A 386 -1.17 16.05 -36.91
C GLN A 386 -2.22 14.93 -36.85
N ALA A 387 -2.36 14.13 -37.91
CA ALA A 387 -3.41 13.12 -38.00
C ALA A 387 -3.15 11.94 -37.05
N ILE A 388 -1.90 11.48 -36.95
CA ILE A 388 -1.53 10.29 -36.18
C ILE A 388 -0.59 10.64 -35.03
N GLY A 389 0.33 11.58 -35.25
CA GLY A 389 1.41 11.92 -34.33
C GLY A 389 2.78 11.61 -34.91
N ASN A 390 3.78 12.35 -34.45
CA ASN A 390 5.18 12.04 -34.69
C ASN A 390 5.78 11.43 -33.42
N GLY A 391 6.68 10.48 -33.61
CA GLY A 391 7.34 9.85 -32.49
C GLY A 391 8.60 9.10 -32.84
N VAL A 392 9.30 8.75 -31.78
CA VAL A 392 10.54 8.01 -31.83
C VAL A 392 10.39 6.77 -30.95
N PHE A 393 10.86 5.64 -31.45
CA PHE A 393 10.97 4.39 -30.71
C PHE A 393 12.46 4.05 -30.62
N ILE A 394 12.99 3.79 -29.43
CA ILE A 394 14.39 3.38 -29.26
C ILE A 394 14.39 2.02 -28.59
N PHE A 395 15.02 1.04 -29.24
CA PHE A 395 15.28 -0.27 -28.65
C PHE A 395 16.67 -0.29 -28.04
N HIS A 396 16.72 -0.66 -26.77
CA HIS A 396 17.92 -0.68 -25.97
C HIS A 396 18.47 -2.09 -25.84
N ASP A 397 19.78 -2.21 -25.68
CA ASP A 397 20.48 -3.50 -25.65
C ASP A 397 20.06 -4.39 -24.46
N ASN A 398 19.47 -3.79 -23.42
CA ASN A 398 18.92 -4.49 -22.25
C ASN A 398 17.51 -5.08 -22.47
N GLY A 399 17.00 -5.05 -23.70
CA GLY A 399 15.70 -5.62 -24.05
C GLY A 399 14.50 -4.77 -23.64
N LYS A 400 14.70 -3.46 -23.50
CA LYS A 400 13.64 -2.47 -23.28
C LYS A 400 13.49 -1.58 -24.49
N MET A 401 12.31 -0.97 -24.62
CA MET A 401 12.00 0.02 -25.64
C MET A 401 11.49 1.30 -24.98
N THR A 402 12.01 2.46 -25.39
CA THR A 402 11.45 3.77 -25.02
C THR A 402 10.66 4.36 -26.16
N LEU A 403 9.52 4.95 -25.84
CA LEU A 403 8.63 5.67 -26.77
C LEU A 403 8.60 7.15 -26.39
N TYR A 404 8.76 7.99 -27.39
CA TYR A 404 8.68 9.45 -27.31
C TYR A 404 7.63 9.91 -28.31
N TRP A 405 6.54 10.49 -27.83
CA TRP A 405 5.40 10.84 -28.67
C TRP A 405 5.04 12.34 -28.60
N HIS A 406 4.18 12.76 -29.52
CA HIS A 406 3.78 14.16 -29.79
C HIS A 406 4.91 15.07 -30.29
N LEU A 407 5.98 14.52 -30.86
CA LEU A 407 7.13 15.30 -31.34
C LEU A 407 6.77 16.22 -32.52
N GLN A 408 7.61 17.22 -32.82
CA GLN A 408 7.46 18.07 -34.02
C GLN A 408 7.87 17.35 -35.31
#